data_AF-A0A9E4B679-F1
#
_entry.id   AF-A0A9E4B679-F1
#
_cell.length_a   1.000
_cell.length_b   1.000
_cell.length_c   1.000
_cell.angle_alpha   90.00
_cell.angle_beta   90.00
_cell.angle_gamma   90.00
#
_symmetry.space_group_name_H-M   'P 1'
#
loop_
_entity.id
_entity.type
_entity.pdbx_description
1 polymer ?
#
loop_
_entity_poly.entity_id
_entity_poly.type
_entity_poly.pdbx_seq_one_letter_code
_entity_poly.pdbx_strand_id
1 'polypeptide(L)'
;MARSSLRLATRFLIRFLLLTSAVAMLSYGLAAWQHEGFGLDGVWVFGDGGRLHPLHFVVVGIGMIPPVMWEIFGLDTTASTGRAPAPSPGDVSAQIDSDG
;
A
#
# COMPACT_ATOMS: atom_id res chain seq x y z
N MET A 1 -17.79 16.73 13.58
CA MET A 1 -17.54 15.50 12.78
C MET A 1 -16.55 15.65 11.61
N ALA A 2 -16.22 16.85 11.11
CA ALA A 2 -15.35 17.00 9.93
C ALA A 2 -13.83 16.77 10.14
N ARG A 3 -13.33 16.72 11.38
CA ARG A 3 -11.88 16.61 11.65
C ARG A 3 -11.34 15.18 11.52
N SER A 4 -12.19 14.16 11.64
CA SER A 4 -11.83 12.76 11.51
C SER A 4 -11.69 12.32 10.06
N SER A 5 -12.57 12.81 9.17
CA SER A 5 -12.48 12.56 7.71
C SER A 5 -11.22 13.17 7.09
N LEU A 6 -10.81 14.37 7.55
CA LEU A 6 -9.59 15.01 7.07
C LEU A 6 -8.34 14.17 7.40
N ARG A 7 -8.26 13.60 8.60
CA ARG A 7 -7.12 12.76 9.02
C ARG A 7 -7.06 11.43 8.27
N LEU A 8 -8.22 10.83 7.93
CA LEU A 8 -8.25 9.65 7.07
C LEU A 8 -7.76 9.97 5.66
N ALA A 9 -8.27 11.05 5.06
CA ALA A 9 -7.87 11.47 3.72
C ALA A 9 -6.36 11.77 3.63
N THR A 10 -5.80 12.46 4.62
CA THR A 10 -4.35 12.72 4.70
C THR A 10 -3.53 11.44 4.80
N ARG A 11 -3.96 10.46 5.61
CA ARG A 11 -3.26 9.17 5.73
C ARG A 11 -3.27 8.39 4.41
N PHE A 12 -4.41 8.37 3.71
CA PHE A 12 -4.50 7.76 2.38
C PHE A 12 -3.62 8.47 1.36
N LEU A 13 -3.63 9.80 1.34
CA LEU A 13 -2.80 10.59 0.42
C LEU A 13 -1.30 10.31 0.63
N ILE A 14 -0.85 10.29 1.89
CA ILE A 14 0.56 9.97 2.23
C ILE A 14 0.91 8.56 1.73
N ARG A 15 0.08 7.56 2.00
CA ARG A 15 0.32 6.18 1.53
C ARG A 15 0.36 6.06 0.02
N PHE A 16 -0.53 6.77 -0.67
CA PHE A 16 -0.55 6.83 -2.12
C PHE A 16 0.72 7.46 -2.68
N LEU A 17 1.18 8.58 -2.09
CA LEU A 17 2.45 9.22 -2.43
C LEU A 17 3.65 8.27 -2.21
N LEU A 18 3.67 7.54 -1.09
CA LEU A 18 4.69 6.51 -0.85
C LEU A 18 4.67 5.44 -1.95
N LEU A 19 3.50 4.93 -2.30
CA LEU A 19 3.36 3.91 -3.36
C LEU A 19 3.85 4.45 -4.71
N THR A 20 3.44 5.65 -5.09
CA THR A 20 3.90 6.30 -6.33
C THR A 20 5.42 6.50 -6.31
N SER A 21 6.00 6.90 -5.18
CA SER A 21 7.44 7.05 -5.05
C SER A 21 8.19 5.72 -5.18
N ALA A 22 7.64 4.63 -4.64
CA ALA A 22 8.21 3.29 -4.77
C ALA A 22 8.22 2.84 -6.24
N VAL A 23 7.11 3.06 -6.96
CA VAL A 23 7.02 2.76 -8.40
C VAL A 23 8.00 3.63 -9.20
N ALA A 24 8.12 4.91 -8.87
CA ALA A 24 9.07 5.81 -9.53
C ALA A 24 10.53 5.36 -9.30
N MET A 25 10.89 4.94 -8.08
CA MET A 25 12.21 4.39 -7.77
C MET A 25 12.48 3.08 -8.50
N LEU A 26 11.48 2.21 -8.62
CA LEU A 26 11.57 0.99 -9.43
C LEU A 26 11.86 1.32 -10.88
N SER A 27 11.06 2.19 -11.49
CA SER A 27 11.21 2.56 -12.90
C SER A 27 12.55 3.25 -13.17
N TYR A 28 12.96 4.16 -12.28
CA TYR A 28 14.27 4.81 -12.37
C TYR A 28 15.41 3.82 -12.21
N GLY A 29 15.37 2.98 -11.18
CA GLY A 29 16.39 1.97 -10.91
C GLY A 29 16.51 0.97 -12.06
N LEU A 30 15.40 0.55 -12.66
CA LEU A 30 15.39 -0.34 -13.82
C LEU A 30 15.98 0.34 -15.07
N ALA A 31 15.59 1.59 -15.34
CA ALA A 31 16.09 2.34 -16.48
C ALA A 31 17.60 2.64 -16.36
N ALA A 32 18.06 3.02 -15.17
CA ALA A 32 19.47 3.25 -14.88
C ALA A 32 20.27 1.94 -14.94
N TRP A 33 19.74 0.85 -14.40
CA TRP A 33 20.38 -0.46 -14.47
C TRP A 33 20.47 -1.00 -15.92
N GLN A 34 19.44 -0.73 -16.73
CA GLN A 34 19.48 -1.03 -18.16
C GLN A 34 20.55 -0.22 -18.89
N HIS A 35 20.72 1.07 -18.55
CA HIS A 35 21.74 1.93 -19.17
C HIS A 35 23.17 1.43 -18.86
N GLU A 36 23.36 0.75 -17.73
CA GLU A 36 24.62 0.11 -17.34
C GLU A 36 24.77 -1.34 -17.89
N GLY A 37 23.88 -1.77 -18.79
CA GLY A 37 23.94 -3.09 -19.42
C GLY A 37 23.60 -4.25 -18.47
N PHE A 38 22.83 -3.99 -17.42
CA PHE A 38 22.53 -4.95 -16.34
C PHE A 38 23.76 -5.46 -15.59
N GLY A 39 24.83 -4.66 -15.54
CA GLY A 39 25.99 -4.94 -14.70
C GLY A 39 25.60 -5.13 -13.23
N LEU A 40 26.36 -5.97 -12.52
CA LEU A 40 26.26 -6.14 -11.07
C LEU A 40 27.55 -5.67 -10.36
N ASP A 41 28.45 -5.03 -11.13
CA ASP A 41 29.68 -4.48 -10.61
C ASP A 41 29.35 -3.36 -9.61
N GLY A 42 29.93 -3.43 -8.41
CA GLY A 42 29.65 -2.47 -7.35
C GLY A 42 28.24 -2.53 -6.75
N VAL A 43 27.52 -3.64 -6.90
CA VAL A 43 26.24 -3.85 -6.21
C VAL A 43 26.40 -3.84 -4.68
N TRP A 44 27.59 -4.14 -4.17
CA TRP A 44 27.86 -4.13 -2.74
C TRP A 44 28.17 -2.71 -2.24
N VAL A 45 27.25 -2.14 -1.46
CA VAL A 45 27.38 -0.82 -0.81
C VAL A 45 28.70 -0.66 -0.04
N PHE A 46 29.22 -1.75 0.54
CA PHE A 46 30.43 -1.76 1.35
C PHE A 46 31.72 -2.08 0.56
N GLY A 47 31.62 -2.41 -0.73
CA GLY A 47 32.76 -2.84 -1.56
C GLY A 47 33.38 -1.70 -2.36
N ASP A 48 32.57 -0.85 -3.00
CA ASP A 48 33.03 0.16 -3.95
C ASP A 48 32.82 1.60 -3.46
N GLY A 49 33.44 1.93 -2.32
CA GLY A 49 33.53 3.31 -1.84
C GLY A 49 32.19 4.00 -1.55
N GLY A 50 31.13 3.23 -1.30
CA GLY A 50 29.79 3.77 -1.00
C GLY A 50 29.00 4.24 -2.22
N ARG A 51 29.37 3.84 -3.44
CA ARG A 51 28.57 4.18 -4.64
C ARG A 51 27.22 3.45 -4.60
N LEU A 52 26.14 4.23 -4.75
CA LEU A 52 24.79 3.67 -4.86
C LEU A 52 24.59 3.07 -6.25
N HIS A 53 24.57 1.74 -6.31
CA HIS A 53 24.20 1.01 -7.53
C HIS A 53 22.68 1.17 -7.83
N PRO A 54 22.25 1.32 -9.10
CA PRO A 54 20.85 1.45 -9.49
C PRO A 54 19.92 0.36 -8.92
N LEU A 55 20.45 -0.85 -8.76
CA LEU A 55 19.73 -1.99 -8.17
C LEU A 55 19.22 -1.71 -6.75
N HIS A 56 19.88 -0.85 -5.96
CA HIS A 56 19.41 -0.50 -4.63
C HIS A 56 18.04 0.19 -4.68
N PHE A 57 17.81 1.06 -5.67
CA PHE A 57 16.52 1.71 -5.87
C PHE A 57 15.43 0.73 -6.25
N VAL A 58 15.77 -0.31 -7.03
CA VAL A 58 14.86 -1.40 -7.39
C VAL A 58 14.49 -2.23 -6.17
N VAL A 59 15.49 -2.64 -5.36
CA VAL A 59 15.28 -3.43 -4.14
C VAL A 59 14.42 -2.67 -3.12
N VAL A 60 14.70 -1.39 -2.91
CA VAL A 60 13.90 -0.52 -2.02
C VAL A 60 12.47 -0.38 -2.55
N GLY A 61 12.32 -0.13 -3.86
CA GLY A 61 11.01 -0.02 -4.50
C GLY A 61 10.18 -1.30 -4.33
N ILE A 62 10.77 -2.47 -4.60
CA ILE A 62 10.09 -3.77 -4.46
C ILE A 62 9.76 -4.05 -2.99
N GLY A 63 10.70 -3.79 -2.07
CA GLY A 63 10.49 -4.01 -0.63
C GLY A 63 9.40 -3.12 -0.02
N MET A 64 9.19 -1.92 -0.57
CA MET A 64 8.15 -0.98 -0.13
C MET A 64 6.74 -1.35 -0.60
N ILE A 65 6.58 -2.06 -1.72
CA ILE A 65 5.26 -2.33 -2.31
C ILE A 65 4.37 -3.20 -1.38
N PRO A 66 4.82 -4.37 -0.86
CA PRO A 66 4.00 -5.21 0.00
C PRO A 66 3.47 -4.53 1.27
N PRO A 67 4.28 -3.83 2.09
CA PRO A 67 3.77 -3.18 3.30
C PRO A 67 2.81 -2.02 2.97
N VAL A 68 3.06 -1.25 1.90
CA VAL A 68 2.16 -0.16 1.50
C VAL A 68 0.83 -0.71 0.98
N MET A 69 0.85 -1.80 0.20
CA MET A 69 -0.38 -2.48 -0.23
C MET A 69 -1.17 -3.04 0.96
N TRP A 70 -0.49 -3.64 1.94
CA TRP A 70 -1.12 -4.17 3.15
C TRP A 70 -1.85 -3.07 3.94
N GLU A 71 -1.24 -1.89 4.07
CA GLU A 71 -1.87 -0.76 4.77
C GLU A 71 -3.09 -0.20 4.03
N ILE A 72 -3.13 -0.27 2.70
CA ILE A 72 -4.30 0.16 1.91
C ILE A 72 -5.43 -0.85 2.06
N PHE A 73 -5.16 -2.15 1.86
CA PHE A 73 -6.20 -3.19 1.93
C PHE A 73 -6.71 -3.48 3.35
N GLY A 74 -5.87 -3.30 4.36
CA GLY A 74 -6.27 -3.42 5.77
C GLY A 74 -7.31 -2.37 6.22
N LEU A 75 -7.34 -1.20 5.57
CA LEU A 75 -8.33 -0.16 5.84
C LEU A 75 -9.73 -0.55 5.31
N ASP A 76 -9.79 -1.22 4.16
CA ASP A 76 -11.06 -1.62 3.53
C ASP A 76 -11.71 -2.82 4.23
N THR A 77 -10.90 -3.75 4.76
CA THR A 77 -11.39 -4.90 5.53
C THR A 77 -12.06 -4.46 6.84
N THR A 78 -11.45 -3.51 7.54
CA THR A 78 -12.01 -3.01 8.81
C THR A 78 -13.34 -2.25 8.60
N ALA A 79 -13.50 -1.56 7.46
CA ALA A 79 -14.72 -0.84 7.11
C ALA A 79 -15.90 -1.77 6.77
N SER A 80 -15.62 -2.97 6.25
CA SER A 80 -16.64 -3.97 5.90
C SER A 80 -17.05 -4.83 7.09
N THR A 81 -16.15 -5.09 8.05
CA THR A 81 -16.49 -5.78 9.31
C THR A 81 -17.39 -4.95 10.23
N GLY A 82 -17.34 -3.62 10.13
CA GLY A 82 -18.21 -2.71 10.89
C GLY A 82 -19.64 -2.57 10.34
N ARG A 83 -19.94 -3.13 9.16
CA ARG A 83 -21.30 -3.14 8.62
C ARG A 83 -22.04 -4.30 9.26
N ALA A 84 -22.97 -4.00 10.16
CA ALA A 84 -23.88 -5.00 10.71
C ALA A 84 -24.46 -5.82 9.55
N PRO A 85 -24.46 -7.17 9.65
CA PRO A 85 -25.06 -8.00 8.61
C PRO A 85 -26.48 -7.50 8.38
N ALA A 86 -26.87 -7.36 7.10
CA ALA A 86 -28.24 -7.03 6.77
C ALA A 86 -29.15 -8.02 7.52
N PRO A 87 -30.22 -7.54 8.19
CA PRO A 87 -31.09 -8.41 8.97
C PRO A 87 -31.53 -9.56 8.07
N SER A 88 -31.42 -10.79 8.58
CA SER A 88 -31.84 -11.96 7.83
C SER A 88 -33.31 -11.79 7.48
N PRO A 89 -33.77 -12.16 6.27
CA PRO A 89 -35.18 -12.08 5.91
C PRO A 89 -36.11 -12.75 6.95
N GLY A 90 -35.61 -13.79 7.64
CA GLY A 90 -36.32 -14.45 8.74
C GLY A 90 -36.44 -13.63 10.03
N ASP A 91 -35.46 -12.78 10.33
CA ASP A 91 -35.49 -11.89 11.51
C ASP A 91 -36.50 -10.76 11.31
N VAL A 92 -36.67 -10.31 10.07
CA VAL A 92 -37.67 -9.29 9.69
C VAL A 92 -39.09 -9.85 9.83
N SER A 93 -39.33 -11.10 9.41
CA SER A 93 -40.63 -11.76 9.57
C SER A 93 -41.01 -12.00 11.03
N ALA A 94 -40.05 -12.46 11.85
CA ALA A 94 -40.30 -12.70 13.28
C ALA A 94 -40.61 -11.41 14.07
N GLN A 95 -40.05 -10.27 13.64
CA GLN A 95 -40.29 -8.99 14.29
C GLN A 95 -41.63 -8.35 13.88
N ILE A 96 -42.12 -8.62 12.67
CA ILE A 96 -43.45 -8.17 12.22
C ILE A 96 -44.55 -8.96 12.95
N ASP A 97 -44.35 -10.25 13.21
CA ASP A 97 -45.32 -11.10 13.90
C ASP A 97 -45.40 -10.84 15.42
N SER A 98 -44.40 -10.16 16.01
CA SER A 98 -44.37 -9.84 17.44
C SER A 98 -44.97 -8.47 17.80
N ASP A 99 -45.26 -7.63 16.81
CA ASP A 99 -45.76 -6.25 16.97
C ASP A 99 -47.26 -6.09 16.60
N GLY A 100 -47.96 -7.20 16.32
CA GLY A 100 -49.39 -7.29 16.03
C GLY A 100 -50.15 -8.15 17.02
#